data_AF-D3JH81-F1
#
_entry.id   AF-D3JH81-F1
#
_cell.length_a   1.000
_cell.length_b   1.000
_cell.length_c   1.000
_cell.angle_alpha   90.00
_cell.angle_beta   90.00
_cell.angle_gamma   90.00
#
_symmetry.space_group_name_H-M   'P 1'
#
loop_
_entity.id
_entity.type
_entity.pdbx_description
1 polymer ?
#
loop_
_entity_poly.entity_id
_entity_poly.type
_entity_poly.pdbx_seq_one_letter_code
_entity_poly.pdbx_strand_id
1 'polypeptide(L)'
;QQIAFARQMGQPTIGHAVFGHIEDFPEIYSVAKFRTAQTNRGARPQRPWTGWHTDITAALNPPKASILRGVTIPPYGGDTFWTNLAVAYQGPSETMRGIVDGLRGVHRFQAPAGTAKSQAYDESVRRREMETEHPIVRVHPETGERVLYVSPSFLKAIVGLTARESEMMLELLWEHVVRPEYTVRFKWEAGDIAMWDNRCV
;
A
#
# COMPACT_ATOMS: atom_id res chain seq x y z
N GLN A 1 14.04 14.66 15.44
CA GLN A 1 13.69 15.57 14.32
C GLN A 1 12.62 14.98 13.41
N GLN A 2 12.82 13.80 12.78
CA GLN A 2 11.81 13.19 11.90
C GLN A 2 10.43 13.00 12.56
N ILE A 3 10.38 12.51 13.81
CA ILE A 3 9.11 12.39 14.55
C ILE A 3 8.46 13.76 14.79
N ALA A 4 9.26 14.78 15.10
CA ALA A 4 8.75 16.14 15.31
C ALA A 4 8.16 16.74 14.03
N PHE A 5 8.77 16.44 12.87
CA PHE A 5 8.23 16.77 11.56
C PHE A 5 6.90 16.03 11.29
N ALA A 6 6.85 14.72 11.54
CA ALA A 6 5.62 13.93 11.39
C ALA A 6 4.47 14.45 12.27
N ARG A 7 4.78 14.89 13.50
CA ARG A 7 3.80 15.46 14.44
C ARG A 7 3.14 16.75 13.95
N GLN A 8 3.70 17.43 12.96
CA GLN A 8 3.03 18.58 12.31
C GLN A 8 1.81 18.15 11.49
N MET A 9 1.72 16.87 11.09
CA MET A 9 0.67 16.35 10.20
C MET A 9 -0.38 15.49 10.94
N GLY A 10 -0.16 15.24 12.23
CA GLY A 10 -1.01 14.40 13.07
C GLY A 10 -0.19 13.51 14.00
N GLN A 11 -0.88 12.68 14.77
CA GLN A 11 -0.23 11.72 15.67
C GLN A 11 0.38 10.57 14.84
N PRO A 12 1.71 10.34 14.90
CA PRO A 12 2.31 9.21 14.20
C PRO A 12 1.85 7.89 14.81
N THR A 13 1.68 6.88 13.97
CA THR A 13 1.41 5.50 14.42
C THR A 13 2.70 4.85 14.92
N ILE A 14 2.57 3.71 15.59
CA ILE A 14 3.71 2.81 15.84
C ILE A 14 4.27 2.37 14.46
N GLY A 15 5.60 2.26 14.36
CA GLY A 15 6.34 2.13 13.11
C GLY A 15 5.77 1.07 12.16
N HIS A 16 5.81 -0.21 12.52
CA HIS A 16 5.18 -1.25 11.71
C HIS A 16 4.59 -2.38 12.56
N ALA A 17 3.32 -2.72 12.30
CA ALA A 17 2.58 -3.73 13.07
C ALA A 17 3.32 -5.08 13.16
N VAL A 18 3.91 -5.53 12.05
CA VAL A 18 4.64 -6.82 11.97
C VAL A 18 6.16 -6.72 12.14
N PHE A 19 6.81 -5.63 11.72
CA PHE A 19 8.28 -5.52 11.69
C PHE A 19 8.86 -4.74 12.86
N GLY A 20 8.01 -4.26 13.79
CA GLY A 20 8.44 -3.56 14.98
C GLY A 20 8.85 -2.11 14.69
N HIS A 21 9.78 -1.62 15.50
CA HIS A 21 10.28 -0.25 15.48
C HIS A 21 11.77 -0.23 15.88
N ILE A 22 12.41 0.93 15.72
CA ILE A 22 13.77 1.16 16.21
C ILE A 22 13.70 1.40 17.72
N GLU A 23 14.66 0.85 18.47
CA GLU A 23 14.82 1.11 19.91
C GLU A 23 14.79 2.62 20.20
N ASP A 24 14.13 3.01 21.29
CA ASP A 24 13.83 4.40 21.68
C ASP A 24 12.89 5.21 20.77
N PHE A 25 12.55 4.70 19.59
CA PHE A 25 11.71 5.39 18.60
C PHE A 25 10.56 4.50 18.10
N PRO A 26 9.50 4.30 18.92
CA PRO A 26 8.41 3.39 18.59
C PRO A 26 7.63 3.79 17.32
N GLU A 27 7.67 5.06 16.92
CA GLU A 27 7.02 5.56 15.71
C GLU A 27 7.84 5.32 14.42
N ILE A 28 9.11 4.89 14.54
CA ILE A 28 10.00 4.70 13.40
C ILE A 28 10.24 3.21 13.17
N TYR A 29 10.02 2.74 11.95
CA TYR A 29 10.53 1.45 11.50
C TYR A 29 11.54 1.65 10.37
N SER A 30 12.61 0.86 10.36
CA SER A 30 13.59 0.88 9.28
C SER A 30 12.96 0.32 7.99
N VAL A 31 13.52 0.55 6.80
CA VAL A 31 13.24 -0.20 5.56
C VAL A 31 14.58 -0.68 4.98
N ALA A 32 14.96 -1.93 5.25
CA ALA A 32 16.29 -2.46 4.93
C ALA A 32 16.26 -3.64 3.94
N LYS A 33 17.21 -3.63 2.99
CA LYS A 33 17.35 -4.60 1.88
C LYS A 33 17.34 -6.07 2.31
N PHE A 34 18.06 -6.42 3.39
CA PHE A 34 18.19 -7.82 3.81
C PHE A 34 17.10 -8.29 4.78
N ARG A 35 16.05 -7.48 5.01
CA ARG A 35 14.97 -7.81 5.95
C ARG A 35 14.26 -9.13 5.64
N THR A 36 14.19 -9.50 4.37
CA THR A 36 13.52 -10.72 3.91
C THR A 36 14.50 -11.79 3.44
N ALA A 37 15.81 -11.58 3.59
CA ALA A 37 16.84 -12.49 3.09
C ALA A 37 16.77 -13.89 3.73
N GLN A 38 16.25 -13.98 4.96
CA GLN A 38 16.01 -15.25 5.65
C GLN A 38 14.59 -15.79 5.48
N THR A 39 13.74 -15.14 4.67
CA THR A 39 12.41 -15.68 4.39
C THR A 39 12.49 -16.60 3.18
N ASN A 40 12.24 -17.89 3.38
CA ASN A 40 11.97 -18.85 2.30
C ASN A 40 10.66 -18.46 1.61
N ARG A 41 10.73 -17.47 0.71
CA ARG A 41 9.63 -17.11 -0.17
C ARG A 41 9.79 -17.95 -1.43
N GLY A 42 8.87 -18.90 -1.64
CA GLY A 42 8.74 -19.56 -2.93
C GLY A 42 8.57 -18.52 -4.04
N ALA A 43 8.96 -18.88 -5.27
CA ALA A 43 8.79 -18.03 -6.43
C ALA A 43 7.31 -17.64 -6.56
N ARG A 44 6.99 -16.36 -6.36
CA ARG A 44 5.64 -15.84 -6.57
C ARG A 44 5.49 -15.43 -8.03
N PRO A 45 4.33 -15.70 -8.67
CA PRO A 45 4.02 -15.13 -9.97
C PRO A 45 4.29 -13.63 -9.94
N GLN A 46 5.18 -13.16 -10.82
CA GLN A 46 5.43 -11.74 -10.99
C GLN A 46 4.40 -11.21 -11.99
N ARG A 47 3.59 -10.27 -11.53
CA ARG A 47 2.69 -9.45 -12.33
C ARG A 47 3.20 -8.01 -12.33
N PRO A 48 2.88 -7.17 -13.33
CA PRO A 48 3.28 -5.76 -13.35
C PRO A 48 2.93 -4.99 -12.07
N TRP A 49 1.81 -5.34 -11.42
CA TRP A 49 1.35 -4.74 -10.16
C TRP A 49 1.90 -5.41 -8.89
N THR A 50 2.85 -6.34 -9.01
CA THR A 50 3.45 -7.01 -7.85
C THR A 50 4.25 -6.02 -7.02
N GLY A 51 3.93 -5.90 -5.73
CA GLY A 51 4.60 -5.00 -4.80
C GLY A 51 3.98 -3.60 -4.70
N TRP A 52 3.09 -3.23 -5.62
CA TRP A 52 2.33 -1.99 -5.54
C TRP A 52 1.34 -2.03 -4.39
N HIS A 53 1.28 -0.95 -3.61
CA HIS A 53 0.38 -0.82 -2.48
C HIS A 53 0.31 0.61 -1.97
N THR A 54 -0.83 0.91 -1.36
CA THR A 54 -1.00 1.93 -0.34
C THR A 54 -0.83 1.29 1.05
N ASP A 55 -0.22 1.99 1.99
CA ASP A 55 0.07 1.47 3.33
C ASP A 55 -1.19 1.15 4.15
N ILE A 56 -1.25 -0.07 4.69
CA ILE A 56 -2.21 -0.52 5.73
C ILE A 56 -3.68 -0.20 5.38
N THR A 57 -4.06 -0.35 4.11
CA THR A 57 -5.47 -0.14 3.69
C THR A 57 -6.46 -1.10 4.36
N ALA A 58 -5.99 -2.18 4.98
CA ALA A 58 -6.81 -3.09 5.78
C ALA A 58 -7.17 -2.55 7.18
N ALA A 59 -6.60 -1.42 7.60
CA ALA A 59 -7.07 -0.75 8.82
C ALA A 59 -8.42 -0.08 8.58
N LEU A 60 -9.25 -0.02 9.64
CA LEU A 60 -10.55 0.68 9.57
C LEU A 60 -10.36 2.18 9.27
N ASN A 61 -9.33 2.77 9.86
CA ASN A 61 -8.86 4.12 9.59
C ASN A 61 -7.42 4.04 9.05
N PRO A 62 -7.24 3.90 7.73
CA PRO A 62 -5.91 3.85 7.12
C PRO A 62 -5.11 5.13 7.40
N PRO A 63 -3.77 5.05 7.45
CA PRO A 63 -2.94 6.24 7.66
C PRO A 63 -3.18 7.30 6.58
N LYS A 64 -3.21 8.57 6.98
CA LYS A 64 -3.37 9.71 6.06
C LYS A 64 -2.13 9.90 5.17
N ALA A 65 -0.94 9.74 5.73
CA ALA A 65 0.30 10.02 5.03
C ALA A 65 1.41 9.09 5.55
N SER A 66 2.43 8.90 4.71
CA SER A 66 3.65 8.21 5.06
C SER A 66 4.86 9.10 4.78
N ILE A 67 5.91 8.93 5.57
CA ILE A 67 7.15 9.71 5.48
C ILE A 67 8.31 8.73 5.46
N LEU A 68 9.16 8.83 4.43
CA LEU A 68 10.37 8.02 4.30
C LEU A 68 11.59 8.94 4.21
N ARG A 69 12.67 8.54 4.90
CA ARG A 69 13.96 9.21 4.84
C ARG A 69 15.01 8.27 4.27
N GLY A 70 15.71 8.70 3.23
CA GLY A 70 16.86 8.00 2.68
C GLY A 70 18.05 8.06 3.64
N VAL A 71 18.45 6.92 4.21
CA VAL A 71 19.63 6.83 5.10
C VAL A 71 20.81 6.21 4.37
N THR A 72 20.61 5.00 3.84
CA THR A 72 21.61 4.29 3.04
C THR A 72 20.96 3.92 1.72
N ILE A 73 21.37 4.61 0.66
CA ILE A 73 20.81 4.44 -0.69
C ILE A 73 21.86 3.74 -1.56
N PRO A 74 21.50 2.67 -2.29
CA PRO A 74 22.42 2.03 -3.21
C PRO A 74 22.80 2.97 -4.36
N PRO A 75 23.99 2.80 -4.98
CA PRO A 75 24.42 3.65 -6.09
C PRO A 75 23.55 3.54 -7.35
N TYR A 76 22.75 2.46 -7.45
CA TYR A 76 21.79 2.21 -8.51
C TYR A 76 20.63 1.36 -7.99
N GLY A 77 19.44 1.57 -8.55
CA GLY A 77 18.19 0.94 -8.09
C GLY A 77 17.73 1.47 -6.73
N GLY A 78 16.65 0.90 -6.19
CA GLY A 78 16.07 1.36 -4.92
C GLY A 78 15.13 2.55 -5.03
N ASP A 79 14.87 3.02 -6.25
CA ASP A 79 13.89 4.04 -6.57
C ASP A 79 12.49 3.62 -6.09
N THR A 80 11.66 4.62 -5.82
CA THR A 80 10.25 4.39 -5.48
C THR A 80 9.37 4.95 -6.59
N PHE A 81 8.34 4.20 -6.93
CA PHE A 81 7.29 4.66 -7.83
C PHE A 81 6.04 4.94 -7.00
N TRP A 82 5.35 6.03 -7.34
CA TRP A 82 4.01 6.32 -6.82
C TRP A 82 3.07 6.47 -8.00
N THR A 83 1.81 6.09 -7.79
CA THR A 83 0.72 6.37 -8.71
C THR A 83 -0.09 7.53 -8.17
N ASN A 84 -0.58 8.44 -9.02
CA ASN A 84 -1.65 9.34 -8.61
C ASN A 84 -3.01 8.68 -8.88
N LEU A 85 -3.65 8.19 -7.82
CA LEU A 85 -4.91 7.45 -7.91
C LEU A 85 -6.12 8.36 -8.24
N ALA A 86 -6.00 9.68 -8.05
CA ALA A 86 -7.00 10.65 -8.50
C ALA A 86 -6.97 10.82 -10.02
N VAL A 87 -5.77 10.90 -10.61
CA VAL A 87 -5.61 10.92 -12.07
C VAL A 87 -5.99 9.57 -12.67
N ALA A 88 -5.59 8.47 -12.02
CA ALA A 88 -5.96 7.12 -12.47
C ALA A 88 -7.48 6.91 -12.49
N TYR A 89 -8.25 7.54 -11.59
CA TYR A 89 -9.71 7.50 -11.61
C TYR A 89 -10.31 8.11 -12.89
N GLN A 90 -9.66 9.10 -13.49
CA GLN A 90 -10.15 9.79 -14.68
C GLN A 90 -9.92 8.98 -15.97
N GLY A 91 -9.02 8.00 -15.95
CA GLY A 91 -8.62 7.23 -17.13
C GLY A 91 -9.66 6.27 -17.73
N PRO A 92 -10.42 5.48 -16.95
CA PRO A 92 -11.40 4.53 -17.48
C PRO A 92 -12.53 5.24 -18.24
N SER A 93 -13.24 4.51 -19.11
CA SER A 93 -14.43 5.06 -19.79
C SER A 93 -15.50 5.48 -18.78
N GLU A 94 -16.41 6.36 -19.19
CA GLU A 94 -17.52 6.78 -18.33
C GLU A 94 -18.36 5.58 -17.85
N THR A 95 -18.61 4.60 -18.71
CA THR A 95 -19.28 3.35 -18.35
C THR A 95 -18.53 2.60 -17.25
N MET A 96 -17.19 2.47 -17.38
CA MET A 96 -16.39 1.78 -16.38
C MET A 96 -16.34 2.56 -15.06
N ARG A 97 -16.23 3.89 -15.11
CA ARG A 97 -16.32 4.75 -13.91
C ARG A 97 -17.66 4.57 -13.20
N GLY A 98 -18.77 4.56 -13.93
CA GLY A 98 -20.10 4.32 -13.38
C GLY A 98 -20.23 2.95 -12.70
N ILE A 99 -19.56 1.92 -13.23
CA ILE A 99 -19.49 0.60 -12.59
C ILE A 99 -18.71 0.68 -11.27
N VAL A 100 -17.48 1.21 -11.29
CA VAL A 100 -16.59 1.18 -10.10
C VAL A 100 -17.00 2.13 -8.99
N ASP A 101 -17.73 3.20 -9.29
CA ASP A 101 -18.22 4.19 -8.33
C ASP A 101 -19.06 3.56 -7.20
N GLY A 102 -19.81 2.50 -7.50
CA GLY A 102 -20.66 1.79 -6.53
C GLY A 102 -19.98 0.63 -5.82
N LEU A 103 -18.77 0.25 -6.23
CA LEU A 103 -18.12 -0.97 -5.71
C LEU A 103 -17.44 -0.73 -4.37
N ARG A 104 -17.42 -1.79 -3.56
CA ARG A 104 -16.68 -1.86 -2.30
C ARG A 104 -15.69 -3.02 -2.37
N GLY A 105 -14.48 -2.78 -1.88
CA GLY A 105 -13.39 -3.75 -1.86
C GLY A 105 -13.10 -4.24 -0.44
N VAL A 106 -12.78 -5.53 -0.32
CA VAL A 106 -12.27 -6.13 0.92
C VAL A 106 -10.75 -6.01 0.93
N HIS A 107 -10.23 -5.23 1.86
CA HIS A 107 -8.80 -5.06 2.09
C HIS A 107 -8.36 -5.94 3.25
N ARG A 108 -7.34 -6.76 3.02
CA ARG A 108 -6.83 -7.70 4.02
C ARG A 108 -5.33 -7.56 4.21
N PHE A 109 -4.91 -7.52 5.46
CA PHE A 109 -3.54 -7.72 5.87
C PHE A 109 -3.41 -9.11 6.49
N GLN A 110 -2.82 -10.04 5.75
CA GLN A 110 -2.61 -11.43 6.18
C GLN A 110 -1.17 -11.88 5.89
N ALA A 111 -0.71 -12.90 6.60
CA ALA A 111 0.58 -13.54 6.29
C ALA A 111 0.54 -14.05 4.84
N PRO A 112 1.63 -13.89 4.07
CA PRO A 112 1.62 -14.43 2.72
C PRO A 112 1.48 -15.96 2.75
N ALA A 113 0.53 -16.50 1.99
CA ALA A 113 0.37 -17.95 1.86
C ALA A 113 1.68 -18.59 1.39
N GLY A 114 2.07 -19.70 2.03
CA GLY A 114 3.27 -20.47 1.66
C GLY A 114 4.61 -19.92 2.18
N THR A 115 4.64 -18.90 3.05
CA THR A 115 5.86 -18.64 3.83
C THR A 115 5.90 -19.58 5.02
N ALA A 116 6.68 -20.66 4.92
CA ALA A 116 7.09 -21.42 6.09
C ALA A 116 7.99 -20.52 6.96
N LYS A 117 7.37 -19.71 7.82
CA LYS A 117 8.07 -19.05 8.92
C LYS A 117 7.88 -19.89 10.19
N SER A 118 8.57 -19.53 11.27
CA SER A 118 8.32 -20.19 12.56
C SER A 118 6.87 -19.98 12.98
N GLN A 119 6.30 -20.92 13.74
CA GLN A 119 4.95 -20.78 14.33
C GLN A 119 4.75 -19.43 15.04
N ALA A 120 5.80 -18.92 15.69
CA ALA A 120 5.78 -17.61 16.35
C ALA A 120 5.53 -16.43 15.39
N TYR A 121 6.07 -16.46 14.16
CA TYR A 121 5.78 -15.43 13.17
C TYR A 121 4.34 -15.53 12.67
N ASP A 122 3.88 -16.73 12.34
CA ASP A 122 2.51 -16.94 11.84
C ASP A 122 1.46 -16.56 12.89
N GLU A 123 1.72 -16.88 14.16
CA GLU A 123 0.87 -16.48 15.29
C GLU A 123 0.91 -14.95 15.51
N SER A 124 2.08 -14.32 15.35
CA SER A 124 2.22 -12.86 15.44
C SER A 124 1.47 -12.11 14.35
N VAL A 125 1.36 -12.70 13.14
CA VAL A 125 0.62 -12.11 12.03
C VAL A 125 -0.87 -12.39 12.18
N ARG A 126 -1.29 -13.60 12.59
CA ARG A 126 -2.70 -13.91 12.88
C ARG A 126 -3.31 -12.98 13.92
N ARG A 127 -2.58 -12.67 15.00
CA ARG A 127 -3.02 -11.69 16.01
C ARG A 127 -3.17 -10.26 15.47
N ARG A 128 -2.65 -9.99 14.28
CA ARG A 128 -2.65 -8.68 13.60
C ARG A 128 -3.34 -8.73 12.26
N GLU A 129 -4.09 -9.81 11.99
CA GLU A 129 -4.93 -9.87 10.81
C GLU A 129 -5.94 -8.74 10.87
N MET A 130 -5.99 -7.98 9.79
CA MET A 130 -6.95 -6.91 9.63
C MET A 130 -7.69 -7.17 8.33
N GLU A 131 -9.02 -7.05 8.40
CA GLU A 131 -9.89 -7.12 7.25
C GLU A 131 -10.94 -6.02 7.36
N THR A 132 -11.03 -5.18 6.35
CA THR A 132 -11.99 -4.08 6.31
C THR A 132 -12.48 -3.84 4.90
N GLU A 133 -13.71 -3.35 4.80
CA GLU A 133 -14.30 -2.95 3.53
C GLU A 133 -14.20 -1.44 3.31
N HIS A 134 -13.67 -1.05 2.14
CA HIS A 134 -13.59 0.34 1.71
C HIS A 134 -14.23 0.53 0.34
N PRO A 135 -14.82 1.69 0.02
CA PRO A 135 -15.23 2.00 -1.35
C PRO A 135 -14.03 1.91 -2.31
N ILE A 136 -14.24 1.35 -3.50
CA ILE A 136 -13.23 1.35 -4.57
C ILE A 136 -12.99 2.76 -5.08
N VAL A 137 -14.03 3.59 -5.10
CA VAL A 137 -13.93 5.03 -5.38
C VAL A 137 -14.19 5.80 -4.10
N ARG A 138 -13.20 6.57 -3.65
CA ARG A 138 -13.30 7.43 -2.47
C ARG A 138 -13.25 8.88 -2.88
N VAL A 139 -13.86 9.75 -2.07
CA VAL A 139 -13.68 11.20 -2.19
C VAL A 139 -12.61 11.64 -1.22
N HIS A 140 -11.57 12.29 -1.72
CA HIS A 140 -10.51 12.84 -0.91
C HIS A 140 -11.07 13.99 -0.05
N PRO A 141 -10.99 13.92 1.29
CA PRO A 141 -11.76 14.83 2.14
C PRO A 141 -11.29 16.30 2.09
N GLU A 142 -10.04 16.54 1.68
CA GLU A 142 -9.46 17.89 1.63
C GLU A 142 -9.54 18.52 0.22
N THR A 143 -9.47 17.70 -0.84
CA THR A 143 -9.44 18.21 -2.23
C THR A 143 -10.77 18.01 -2.96
N GLY A 144 -11.65 17.13 -2.46
CA GLY A 144 -12.90 16.76 -3.12
C GLY A 144 -12.71 15.85 -4.34
N GLU A 145 -11.47 15.48 -4.68
CA GLU A 145 -11.17 14.63 -5.82
C GLU A 145 -11.66 13.20 -5.60
N ARG A 146 -12.11 12.57 -6.67
CA ARG A 146 -12.42 11.14 -6.67
C ARG A 146 -11.16 10.34 -6.94
N VAL A 147 -10.94 9.32 -6.12
CA VAL A 147 -9.72 8.51 -6.09
C VAL A 147 -10.09 7.05 -6.29
N LEU A 148 -9.41 6.39 -7.22
CA LEU A 148 -9.51 4.94 -7.43
C LEU A 148 -8.65 4.23 -6.38
N TYR A 149 -9.23 3.94 -5.21
CA TYR A 149 -8.54 3.43 -4.03
C TYR A 149 -8.29 1.92 -4.10
N VAL A 150 -7.38 1.53 -5.00
CA VAL A 150 -7.02 0.12 -5.25
C VAL A 150 -5.57 -0.13 -4.86
N SER A 151 -5.36 -1.04 -3.92
CA SER A 151 -4.03 -1.39 -3.40
C SER A 151 -3.76 -2.86 -3.70
N PRO A 152 -2.99 -3.22 -4.77
CA PRO A 152 -2.85 -4.62 -5.21
C PRO A 152 -2.38 -5.58 -4.11
N SER A 153 -1.52 -5.11 -3.21
CA SER A 153 -1.03 -5.94 -2.10
C SER A 153 -2.09 -6.20 -1.01
N PHE A 154 -3.11 -5.35 -0.86
CA PHE A 154 -4.09 -5.45 0.23
C PHE A 154 -5.52 -5.73 -0.22
N LEU A 155 -5.97 -5.21 -1.35
CA LEU A 155 -7.30 -5.45 -1.90
C LEU A 155 -7.38 -6.91 -2.39
N LYS A 156 -8.39 -7.67 -1.95
CA LYS A 156 -8.49 -9.12 -2.24
C LYS A 156 -9.79 -9.58 -2.88
N ALA A 157 -10.87 -8.85 -2.65
CA ALA A 157 -12.16 -9.17 -3.22
C ALA A 157 -13.00 -7.91 -3.40
N ILE A 158 -14.03 -8.00 -4.23
CA ILE A 158 -15.06 -6.98 -4.39
C ILE A 158 -16.36 -7.55 -3.82
N VAL A 159 -16.98 -6.78 -2.93
CA VAL A 159 -18.20 -7.17 -2.23
C VAL A 159 -19.33 -7.36 -3.24
N GLY A 160 -20.06 -8.48 -3.12
CA GLY A 160 -21.22 -8.79 -3.96
C GLY A 160 -20.89 -9.42 -5.31
N LEU A 161 -19.61 -9.54 -5.69
CA LEU A 161 -19.19 -10.27 -6.88
C LEU A 161 -18.82 -11.73 -6.55
N THR A 162 -19.00 -12.63 -7.52
CA THR A 162 -18.42 -13.98 -7.42
C THR A 162 -16.90 -13.90 -7.43
N ALA A 163 -16.22 -14.96 -6.97
CA ALA A 163 -14.76 -14.99 -6.93
C ALA A 163 -14.12 -14.70 -8.30
N ARG A 164 -14.69 -15.25 -9.39
CA ARG A 164 -14.18 -15.06 -10.74
C ARG A 164 -14.40 -13.65 -11.26
N GLU A 165 -15.59 -13.08 -11.05
CA GLU A 165 -15.88 -11.69 -11.44
C GLU A 165 -14.99 -10.70 -10.69
N SER A 166 -14.84 -10.93 -9.38
CA SER A 166 -13.95 -10.12 -8.54
C SER A 166 -12.51 -10.20 -9.02
N GLU A 167 -11.99 -11.40 -9.31
CA GLU A 167 -10.63 -11.57 -9.82
C GLU A 167 -10.39 -10.77 -11.11
N MET A 168 -11.29 -10.91 -12.10
CA MET A 168 -11.17 -10.21 -13.38
C MET A 168 -11.24 -8.69 -13.25
N MET A 169 -12.16 -8.19 -12.42
CA MET A 169 -12.27 -6.76 -12.18
C MET A 169 -11.03 -6.22 -11.45
N LEU A 170 -10.54 -6.94 -10.44
CA LEU A 170 -9.33 -6.54 -9.72
C LEU A 170 -8.09 -6.51 -10.63
N GLU A 171 -7.88 -7.52 -11.47
CA GLU A 171 -6.77 -7.54 -12.42
C GLU A 171 -6.85 -6.34 -13.38
N LEU A 172 -8.03 -6.03 -13.92
CA LEU A 172 -8.24 -4.86 -14.78
C LEU A 172 -7.88 -3.55 -14.08
N LEU A 173 -8.30 -3.38 -12.82
CA LEU A 173 -8.01 -2.18 -12.05
C LEU A 173 -6.54 -2.07 -11.65
N TRP A 174 -5.90 -3.19 -11.28
CA TRP A 174 -4.49 -3.21 -10.91
C TRP A 174 -3.58 -2.96 -12.11
N GLU A 175 -3.88 -3.53 -13.27
CA GLU A 175 -3.19 -3.22 -14.53
C GLU A 175 -3.31 -1.75 -14.90
N HIS A 176 -4.47 -1.14 -14.65
CA HIS A 176 -4.72 0.26 -14.94
C HIS A 176 -3.91 1.21 -14.07
N VAL A 177 -3.88 1.01 -12.75
CA VAL A 177 -3.23 1.99 -11.84
C VAL A 177 -1.71 1.97 -11.89
N VAL A 178 -1.09 0.93 -12.44
CA VAL A 178 0.38 0.84 -12.56
C VAL A 178 0.92 1.33 -13.90
N ARG A 179 0.07 1.93 -14.73
CA ARG A 179 0.48 2.45 -16.04
C ARG A 179 1.39 3.68 -15.92
N PRO A 180 2.41 3.82 -16.78
CA PRO A 180 3.38 4.92 -16.70
C PRO A 180 2.75 6.31 -16.66
N GLU A 181 1.67 6.55 -17.41
CA GLU A 181 0.95 7.83 -17.43
C GLU A 181 0.38 8.30 -16.09
N TYR A 182 0.22 7.40 -15.11
CA TYR A 182 -0.23 7.75 -13.76
C TYR A 182 0.89 7.77 -12.73
N THR A 183 2.11 7.40 -13.13
CA THR A 183 3.20 7.13 -12.19
C THR A 183 4.29 8.21 -12.23
N VAL A 184 4.89 8.44 -11.07
CA VAL A 184 6.16 9.17 -10.94
C VAL A 184 7.22 8.22 -10.38
N ARG A 185 8.46 8.36 -10.85
CA ARG A 185 9.63 7.66 -10.33
C ARG A 185 10.50 8.65 -9.56
N PHE A 186 10.68 8.41 -8.27
CA PHE A 186 11.64 9.16 -7.46
C PHE A 186 12.91 8.35 -7.28
N LYS A 187 14.02 8.95 -7.69
CA LYS A 187 15.36 8.43 -7.43
C LYS A 187 15.84 9.03 -6.12
N TRP A 188 16.16 8.16 -5.17
CA TRP A 188 16.62 8.57 -3.85
C TRP A 188 18.07 9.02 -3.85
N GLU A 189 18.37 10.00 -3.00
CA GLU A 189 19.70 10.34 -2.52
C GLU A 189 19.77 10.22 -0.99
N ALA A 190 20.97 10.09 -0.44
CA ALA A 190 21.15 10.02 1.00
C ALA A 190 20.78 11.36 1.66
N GLY A 191 19.87 11.32 2.64
CA GLY A 191 19.34 12.51 3.30
C GLY A 191 17.98 12.97 2.76
N ASP A 192 17.56 12.50 1.59
CA ASP A 192 16.24 12.84 1.04
C ASP A 192 15.11 12.45 2.00
N ILE A 193 14.07 13.27 2.00
CA ILE A 193 12.82 13.00 2.71
C ILE A 193 11.69 13.09 1.70
N ALA A 194 10.96 11.99 1.52
CA ALA A 194 9.71 11.99 0.78
C ALA A 194 8.54 11.84 1.77
N MET A 195 7.48 12.58 1.49
CA MET A 195 6.19 12.46 2.16
C MET A 195 5.12 12.37 1.09
N TRP A 196 4.16 11.47 1.27
CA TRP A 196 3.07 11.30 0.33
C TRP A 196 1.74 11.07 1.05
N ASP A 197 0.65 11.34 0.33
CA ASP A 197 -0.70 11.18 0.82
C ASP A 197 -1.20 9.75 0.54
N ASN A 198 -1.27 8.92 1.58
CA ASN A 198 -1.74 7.54 1.48
C ASN A 198 -3.23 7.44 1.12
N ARG A 199 -3.97 8.54 1.06
CA ARG A 199 -5.38 8.51 0.63
C ARG A 199 -5.50 8.48 -0.89
N CYS A 200 -4.44 8.81 -1.63
CA CYS A 200 -4.48 8.95 -3.09
C CYS A 200 -3.24 8.47 -3.86
N VAL A 201 -2.37 7.64 -3.26
CA VAL A 201 -1.21 7.03 -3.96
C VAL A 201 -1.08 5.53 -3.80
#